data_AF-A0A3D4HX91-F1
#
_entry.id   AF-A0A3D4HX91-F1
#
_cell.length_a   1.000
_cell.length_b   1.000
_cell.length_c   1.000
_cell.angle_alpha   90.00
_cell.angle_beta   90.00
_cell.angle_gamma   90.00
#
_symmetry.space_group_name_H-M   'P 1'
#
loop_
_entity.id
_entity.type
_entity.pdbx_description
1 polymer ?
#
loop_
_entity_poly.entity_id
_entity_poly.type
_entity_poly.pdbx_seq_one_letter_code
_entity_poly.pdbx_strand_id
1 'polypeptide(L)'
;MEIEDEITAEEANEIEAEATTMKRPRRPRSMGVILTVFAAVIVVLVGGLASYYYYTFQRQGVVSEQELRDVWDETVLVTVTLTNRFQTVDKFEQIDASGKNSFVEALNDANRTVRDGMFSLRNQAGLGVDASTFASKFNSFLDDYGGMLTELRRIIDRKSEIDSLTALDQLLADKDAMEKSYDDLLLVSRGFIQANLPRAIFDLPGSISDLLKKQLDEQGTQDEQTKAARQAAEGVVTQFAQAWQDRDGGAMTKLLTAGAKREFNQGILEDSSDITSFRIITTDLPDPAKAEIDSQLTKETPDGVTKTESWHFVVLKDGAGNWLIDTWQAK
;
A
#
# COMPACT_ATOMS: atom_id res chain seq x y z
N MET A 1 -21.19 95.04 -87.77
CA MET A 1 -20.64 93.97 -88.63
C MET A 1 -21.09 92.70 -87.96
N GLU A 2 -22.18 92.16 -88.48
CA GLU A 2 -22.67 90.82 -88.20
C GLU A 2 -21.54 89.82 -88.40
N ILE A 3 -21.45 88.81 -87.52
CA ILE A 3 -21.59 87.40 -87.89
C ILE A 3 -22.27 86.71 -86.70
N GLU A 4 -23.54 86.36 -86.90
CA GLU A 4 -24.26 85.36 -86.12
C GLU A 4 -23.69 84.00 -86.49
N ASP A 5 -23.00 83.33 -85.57
CA ASP A 5 -22.79 81.88 -85.68
C ASP A 5 -23.96 81.21 -84.95
N GLU A 6 -24.98 80.93 -85.75
CA GLU A 6 -26.16 80.15 -85.40
C GLU A 6 -25.71 78.70 -85.14
N ILE A 7 -25.63 78.31 -83.87
CA ILE A 7 -25.43 76.91 -83.48
C ILE A 7 -26.62 76.12 -84.03
N THR A 8 -26.37 75.20 -84.95
CA THR A 8 -27.42 74.37 -85.53
C THR A 8 -28.05 73.46 -84.48
N ALA A 9 -29.34 73.13 -84.64
CA ALA A 9 -30.07 72.25 -83.72
C ALA A 9 -29.46 70.83 -83.57
N GLU A 10 -28.51 70.46 -84.43
CA GLU A 10 -27.75 69.21 -84.35
C GLU A 10 -26.55 69.33 -83.37
N GLU A 11 -25.84 70.46 -83.37
CA GLU A 11 -24.75 70.75 -82.42
C GLU A 11 -25.26 71.04 -81.00
N ALA A 12 -26.46 71.63 -80.88
CA ALA A 12 -27.13 71.78 -79.57
C ALA A 12 -27.51 70.41 -78.97
N ASN A 13 -27.89 69.43 -79.80
CA ASN A 13 -28.23 68.06 -79.36
C ASN A 13 -26.99 67.24 -79.00
N GLU A 14 -25.83 67.47 -79.62
CA GLU A 14 -24.57 66.79 -79.25
C GLU A 14 -24.02 67.29 -77.90
N ILE A 15 -24.16 68.58 -77.60
CA ILE A 15 -23.78 69.15 -76.29
C ILE A 15 -24.76 68.70 -75.17
N GLU A 16 -26.05 68.54 -75.48
CA GLU A 16 -27.04 67.99 -74.53
C GLU A 16 -26.84 66.47 -74.30
N ALA A 17 -26.34 65.73 -75.30
CA ALA A 17 -25.94 64.33 -75.18
C ALA A 17 -24.62 64.15 -74.38
N GLU A 18 -23.65 65.07 -74.50
CA GLU A 18 -22.44 65.07 -73.66
C GLU A 18 -22.71 65.56 -72.23
N ALA A 19 -23.62 66.53 -72.03
CA ALA A 19 -24.00 66.99 -70.69
C ALA A 19 -24.82 65.94 -69.90
N THR A 20 -25.54 65.05 -70.59
CA THR A 20 -26.29 63.94 -69.97
C THR A 20 -25.42 62.72 -69.67
N THR A 21 -24.24 62.58 -70.29
CA THR A 21 -23.27 61.53 -69.90
C THR A 21 -22.43 61.92 -68.68
N MET A 22 -22.24 63.22 -68.40
CA MET A 22 -21.57 63.69 -67.17
C MET A 22 -22.48 63.82 -65.93
N LYS A 23 -23.79 63.61 -66.06
CA LYS A 23 -24.75 63.56 -64.94
C LYS A 23 -25.28 62.15 -64.63
N ARG A 24 -24.51 61.10 -64.92
CA ARG A 24 -24.73 59.83 -64.22
C ARG A 24 -24.16 59.95 -62.81
N PRO A 25 -24.99 59.83 -61.75
CA PRO A 25 -24.43 59.60 -60.44
C PRO A 25 -23.51 58.38 -60.53
N ARG A 26 -22.26 58.53 -60.07
CA ARG A 26 -21.37 57.42 -59.74
C ARG A 26 -22.25 56.29 -59.17
N ARG A 27 -22.19 55.08 -59.71
CA ARG A 27 -22.64 53.91 -58.94
C ARG A 27 -21.64 53.78 -57.79
N PRO A 28 -22.05 54.09 -56.54
CA PRO A 28 -21.80 53.14 -55.48
C PRO A 28 -23.04 53.10 -54.58
N ARG A 29 -24.00 52.24 -54.90
CA ARG A 29 -25.01 51.83 -53.91
C ARG A 29 -25.15 50.32 -53.83
N SER A 30 -25.06 49.59 -54.93
CA SER A 30 -25.06 48.12 -54.86
C SER A 30 -23.79 47.55 -54.24
N MET A 31 -22.59 48.01 -54.62
CA MET A 31 -21.34 47.45 -54.08
C MET A 31 -21.18 47.73 -52.58
N GLY A 32 -21.48 48.95 -52.12
CA GLY A 32 -21.45 49.30 -50.69
C GLY A 32 -22.53 48.55 -49.89
N VAL A 33 -23.75 48.43 -50.41
CA VAL A 33 -24.82 47.64 -49.76
C VAL A 33 -24.45 46.15 -49.73
N ILE A 34 -23.88 45.59 -50.80
CA ILE A 34 -23.41 44.20 -50.84
C ILE A 34 -22.26 43.99 -49.85
N LEU A 35 -21.29 44.91 -49.75
CA LEU A 35 -20.18 44.82 -48.79
C LEU A 35 -20.67 44.95 -47.34
N THR A 36 -21.68 45.79 -47.09
CA THR A 36 -22.30 45.94 -45.77
C THR A 36 -23.12 44.70 -45.40
N VAL A 37 -23.87 44.13 -46.35
CA VAL A 37 -24.60 42.86 -46.15
C VAL A 37 -23.63 41.71 -45.96
N PHE A 38 -22.54 41.65 -46.72
CA PHE A 38 -21.50 40.62 -46.58
C PHE A 38 -20.76 40.74 -45.24
N ALA A 39 -20.40 41.95 -44.82
CA ALA A 39 -19.85 42.21 -43.50
C ALA A 39 -20.83 41.85 -42.37
N ALA A 40 -22.12 42.17 -42.52
CA ALA A 40 -23.16 41.79 -41.58
C ALA A 40 -23.34 40.27 -41.51
N VAL A 41 -23.30 39.56 -42.65
CA VAL A 41 -23.33 38.09 -42.71
C VAL A 41 -22.10 37.49 -42.04
N ILE A 42 -20.91 38.06 -42.25
CA ILE A 42 -19.68 37.63 -41.56
C ILE A 42 -19.81 37.86 -40.05
N VAL A 43 -20.29 39.02 -39.61
CA VAL A 43 -20.49 39.31 -38.18
C VAL A 43 -21.51 38.37 -37.55
N VAL A 44 -22.60 38.04 -38.26
CA VAL A 44 -23.60 37.05 -37.80
C VAL A 44 -23.03 35.63 -37.81
N LEU A 45 -22.22 35.26 -38.79
CA LEU A 45 -21.56 33.95 -38.84
C LEU A 45 -20.51 33.81 -37.74
N VAL A 46 -19.66 34.81 -37.55
CA VAL A 46 -18.63 34.83 -36.50
C VAL A 46 -19.30 34.92 -35.12
N GLY A 47 -20.33 35.74 -34.95
CA GLY A 47 -21.10 35.85 -33.72
C GLY A 47 -21.90 34.58 -33.40
N GLY A 48 -22.46 33.93 -34.42
CA GLY A 48 -23.17 32.65 -34.31
C GLY A 48 -22.22 31.50 -33.98
N LEU A 49 -21.05 31.44 -34.61
CA LEU A 49 -19.98 30.51 -34.27
C LEU A 49 -19.48 30.76 -32.85
N ALA A 50 -19.16 32.00 -32.48
CA ALA A 50 -18.71 32.34 -31.13
C ALA A 50 -19.77 32.01 -30.07
N SER A 51 -21.05 32.28 -30.35
CA SER A 51 -22.15 31.93 -29.45
C SER A 51 -22.36 30.42 -29.35
N TYR A 52 -22.25 29.69 -30.46
CA TYR A 52 -22.31 28.24 -30.48
C TYR A 52 -21.14 27.63 -29.69
N TYR A 53 -19.92 28.07 -29.95
CA TYR A 53 -18.72 27.68 -29.20
C TYR A 53 -18.85 28.02 -27.72
N TYR A 54 -19.35 29.20 -27.37
CA TYR A 54 -19.54 29.60 -25.99
C TYR A 54 -20.60 28.73 -25.28
N TYR A 55 -21.72 28.47 -25.93
CA TYR A 55 -22.79 27.61 -25.38
C TYR A 55 -22.34 26.15 -25.25
N THR A 56 -21.65 25.60 -26.25
CA THR A 56 -21.12 24.23 -26.18
C THR A 56 -20.02 24.13 -25.14
N PHE A 57 -19.12 25.12 -25.04
CA PHE A 57 -18.07 25.18 -24.03
C PHE A 57 -18.65 25.29 -22.61
N GLN A 58 -19.66 26.14 -22.38
CA GLN A 58 -20.34 26.23 -21.09
C GLN A 58 -21.03 24.92 -20.71
N ARG A 59 -21.75 24.30 -21.65
CA ARG A 59 -22.46 23.04 -21.38
C ARG A 59 -21.50 21.87 -21.14
N GLN A 60 -20.40 21.80 -21.88
CA GLN A 60 -19.33 20.82 -21.67
C GLN A 60 -18.63 21.06 -20.32
N GLY A 61 -18.31 22.31 -19.99
CA GLY A 61 -17.71 22.68 -18.71
C GLY A 61 -18.56 22.27 -17.51
N VAL A 62 -19.87 22.53 -17.51
CA VAL A 62 -20.77 22.12 -16.41
C VAL A 62 -20.83 20.60 -16.23
N VAL A 63 -20.83 19.83 -17.33
CA VAL A 63 -20.84 18.35 -17.27
C VAL A 63 -19.52 17.82 -16.72
N SER A 64 -18.39 18.35 -17.19
CA SER A 64 -17.08 17.95 -16.69
C SER A 64 -16.87 18.35 -15.23
N GLU A 65 -17.35 19.52 -14.80
CA GLU A 65 -17.32 19.92 -13.39
C GLU A 65 -18.13 19.01 -12.47
N GLN A 66 -19.27 18.48 -12.94
CA GLN A 66 -20.04 17.50 -12.18
C GLN A 66 -19.28 16.17 -12.07
N GLU A 67 -18.68 15.70 -13.16
CA GLU A 67 -17.87 14.48 -13.17
C GLU A 67 -16.66 14.58 -12.21
N LEU A 68 -16.03 15.75 -12.07
CA LEU A 68 -14.99 15.99 -11.05
C LEU A 68 -15.49 15.75 -9.63
N ARG A 69 -16.73 16.17 -9.34
CA ARG A 69 -17.36 16.00 -8.02
C ARG A 69 -17.75 14.56 -7.79
N ASP A 70 -18.32 13.89 -8.80
CA ASP A 70 -18.73 12.49 -8.69
C ASP A 70 -17.52 11.59 -8.40
N VAL A 71 -16.41 11.79 -9.12
CA VAL A 71 -15.16 11.05 -8.89
C VAL A 71 -14.59 11.34 -7.48
N TRP A 72 -14.67 12.59 -7.01
CA TRP A 72 -14.26 12.94 -5.64
C TRP A 72 -15.12 12.23 -4.59
N ASP A 73 -16.44 12.29 -4.73
CA ASP A 73 -17.39 11.72 -3.78
C ASP A 73 -17.28 10.19 -3.73
N GLU A 74 -17.11 9.53 -4.88
CA GLU A 74 -16.83 8.08 -4.95
C GLU A 74 -15.51 7.74 -4.27
N THR A 75 -14.46 8.54 -4.49
CA THR A 75 -13.15 8.35 -3.84
C THR A 75 -13.26 8.46 -2.32
N VAL A 76 -14.01 9.43 -1.81
CA VAL A 76 -14.26 9.56 -0.37
C VAL A 76 -15.03 8.35 0.16
N LEU A 77 -16.07 7.89 -0.54
CA LEU A 77 -16.90 6.76 -0.11
C LEU A 77 -16.08 5.46 0.03
N VAL A 78 -15.27 5.12 -0.98
CA VAL A 78 -14.44 3.91 -0.94
C VAL A 78 -13.35 4.04 0.13
N THR A 79 -12.82 5.23 0.36
CA THR A 79 -11.82 5.48 1.41
C THR A 79 -12.41 5.34 2.82
N VAL A 80 -13.64 5.82 3.05
CA VAL A 80 -14.36 5.58 4.30
C VAL A 80 -14.59 4.08 4.51
N THR A 81 -14.98 3.36 3.46
CA THR A 81 -15.15 1.91 3.54
C THR A 81 -13.84 1.21 3.89
N LEU A 82 -12.75 1.54 3.19
CA LEU A 82 -11.41 1.01 3.41
C LEU A 82 -10.94 1.21 4.86
N THR A 83 -11.03 2.45 5.36
CA THR A 83 -10.62 2.80 6.72
C THR A 83 -11.46 2.09 7.78
N ASN A 84 -12.78 2.01 7.58
CA ASN A 84 -13.66 1.25 8.48
C ASN A 84 -13.35 -0.25 8.49
N ARG A 85 -12.96 -0.84 7.35
CA ARG A 85 -12.53 -2.26 7.31
C ARG A 85 -11.17 -2.45 7.95
N PHE A 86 -10.27 -1.50 7.82
CA PHE A 86 -8.96 -1.58 8.44
C PHE A 86 -9.07 -1.54 9.98
N GLN A 87 -10.01 -0.77 10.53
CA GLN A 87 -10.24 -0.70 11.99
C GLN A 87 -10.62 -2.05 12.64
N THR A 88 -11.00 -3.05 11.84
CA THR A 88 -11.28 -4.40 12.36
C THR A 88 -10.07 -5.34 12.32
N VAL A 89 -8.90 -4.84 11.88
CA VAL A 89 -7.65 -5.60 11.80
C VAL A 89 -6.83 -5.35 13.07
N ASP A 90 -6.77 -6.36 13.95
CA ASP A 90 -6.08 -6.26 15.24
C ASP A 90 -4.67 -6.86 15.22
N LYS A 91 -4.36 -7.65 14.18
CA LYS A 91 -3.08 -8.33 13.99
C LYS A 91 -2.62 -8.20 12.55
N PHE A 92 -1.31 -8.05 12.34
CA PHE A 92 -0.73 -7.99 11.00
C PHE A 92 -1.10 -9.21 10.15
N GLU A 93 -1.14 -10.40 10.75
CA GLU A 93 -1.53 -11.64 10.06
C GLU A 93 -2.96 -11.63 9.50
N GLN A 94 -3.85 -10.78 10.02
CA GLN A 94 -5.25 -10.69 9.60
C GLN A 94 -5.46 -9.74 8.42
N ILE A 95 -4.43 -9.03 7.97
CA ILE A 95 -4.55 -8.00 6.92
C ILE A 95 -4.99 -8.58 5.56
N ASP A 96 -4.68 -9.85 5.29
CA ASP A 96 -5.06 -10.55 4.06
C ASP A 96 -6.34 -11.39 4.19
N ALA A 97 -7.06 -11.28 5.32
CA ALA A 97 -8.27 -12.06 5.55
C ALA A 97 -9.24 -11.87 4.36
N SER A 98 -9.49 -12.96 3.63
CA SER A 98 -10.32 -12.93 2.43
C SER A 98 -11.76 -13.26 2.79
N GLY A 99 -12.70 -12.54 2.18
CA GLY A 99 -14.12 -12.74 2.42
C GLY A 99 -14.94 -11.49 2.15
N LYS A 100 -16.26 -11.66 2.16
CA LYS A 100 -17.19 -10.54 2.02
C LYS A 100 -17.00 -9.60 3.22
N ASN A 101 -16.97 -8.30 2.95
CA ASN A 101 -16.71 -7.24 3.93
C ASN A 101 -15.28 -7.19 4.47
N SER A 102 -14.30 -7.78 3.79
CA SER A 102 -12.91 -7.76 4.26
C SER A 102 -12.15 -6.50 3.88
N PHE A 103 -11.02 -6.27 4.55
CA PHE A 103 -10.09 -5.19 4.21
C PHE A 103 -9.57 -5.32 2.77
N VAL A 104 -9.23 -6.54 2.34
CA VAL A 104 -8.76 -6.82 0.97
C VAL A 104 -9.81 -6.48 -0.08
N GLU A 105 -11.09 -6.77 0.18
CA GLU A 105 -12.19 -6.41 -0.73
C GLU A 105 -12.30 -4.88 -0.85
N ALA A 106 -12.30 -4.17 0.28
CA ALA A 106 -12.36 -2.71 0.28
C ALA A 106 -11.13 -2.05 -0.38
N LEU A 107 -9.94 -2.65 -0.22
CA LEU A 107 -8.72 -2.19 -0.88
C LEU A 107 -8.80 -2.34 -2.40
N ASN A 108 -9.34 -3.47 -2.87
CA ASN A 108 -9.52 -3.70 -4.31
C ASN A 108 -10.55 -2.74 -4.91
N ASP A 109 -11.63 -2.45 -4.17
CA ASP A 109 -12.65 -1.50 -4.61
C ASP A 109 -12.08 -0.08 -4.67
N ALA A 110 -11.35 0.36 -3.63
CA ALA A 110 -10.66 1.64 -3.62
C ALA A 110 -9.66 1.77 -4.78
N ASN A 111 -8.82 0.75 -5.01
CA ASN A 111 -7.88 0.74 -6.13
C ASN A 111 -8.59 0.88 -7.49
N ARG A 112 -9.70 0.17 -7.68
CA ARG A 112 -10.49 0.25 -8.90
C ARG A 112 -11.07 1.65 -9.08
N THR A 113 -11.73 2.20 -8.06
CA THR A 113 -12.36 3.52 -8.12
C THR A 113 -11.35 4.63 -8.37
N VAL A 114 -10.20 4.63 -7.68
CA VAL A 114 -9.14 5.61 -7.91
C VAL A 114 -8.62 5.54 -9.35
N ARG A 115 -8.37 4.33 -9.86
CA ARG A 115 -7.90 4.13 -11.23
C ARG A 115 -8.95 4.58 -12.26
N ASP A 116 -10.21 4.22 -12.07
CA ASP A 116 -11.31 4.60 -12.96
C ASP A 116 -11.53 6.13 -12.93
N GLY A 117 -11.40 6.74 -11.76
CA GLY A 117 -11.36 8.19 -11.57
C GLY A 117 -10.25 8.87 -12.36
N MET A 118 -9.01 8.38 -12.28
CA MET A 118 -7.89 8.89 -13.08
C MET A 118 -8.17 8.83 -14.60
N PHE A 119 -8.82 7.76 -15.07
CA PHE A 119 -9.19 7.64 -16.48
C PHE A 119 -10.29 8.64 -16.88
N SER A 120 -11.28 8.86 -16.02
CA SER A 120 -12.32 9.87 -16.22
C SER A 120 -11.73 11.28 -16.31
N LEU A 121 -10.85 11.66 -15.38
CA LEU A 121 -10.21 12.98 -15.35
C LEU A 121 -9.41 13.32 -16.63
N ARG A 122 -8.77 12.32 -17.25
CA ARG A 122 -7.98 12.51 -18.47
C ARG A 122 -8.82 12.87 -19.71
N ASN A 123 -10.11 12.58 -19.69
CA ASN A 123 -11.01 12.78 -20.83
C ASN A 123 -11.80 14.09 -20.76
N GLN A 124 -11.53 14.96 -19.77
CA GLN A 124 -12.28 16.19 -19.59
C GLN A 124 -11.87 17.31 -20.55
N ALA A 125 -12.86 18.01 -21.09
CA ALA A 125 -12.68 19.13 -22.02
C ALA A 125 -13.65 20.28 -21.68
N GLY A 126 -13.26 21.51 -22.00
CA GLY A 126 -14.14 22.68 -21.79
C GLY A 126 -14.20 23.21 -20.36
N LEU A 127 -13.27 22.81 -19.48
CA LEU A 127 -13.19 23.30 -18.10
C LEU A 127 -12.79 24.78 -18.04
N GLY A 128 -13.41 25.52 -17.11
CA GLY A 128 -12.94 26.85 -16.69
C GLY A 128 -11.58 26.79 -15.99
N VAL A 129 -10.94 27.95 -15.76
CA VAL A 129 -9.60 28.04 -15.15
C VAL A 129 -9.56 27.44 -13.73
N ASP A 130 -10.58 27.68 -12.92
CA ASP A 130 -10.66 27.15 -11.56
C ASP A 130 -10.85 25.62 -11.57
N ALA A 131 -11.74 25.12 -12.43
CA ALA A 131 -12.02 23.70 -12.58
C ALA A 131 -10.83 22.92 -13.17
N SER A 132 -10.08 23.51 -14.11
CA SER A 132 -8.88 22.88 -14.66
C SER A 132 -7.73 22.82 -13.65
N THR A 133 -7.59 23.85 -12.82
CA THR A 133 -6.63 23.85 -11.70
C THR A 133 -6.98 22.78 -10.68
N PHE A 134 -8.26 22.67 -10.31
CA PHE A 134 -8.76 21.60 -9.44
C PHE A 134 -8.50 20.22 -10.05
N ALA A 135 -8.89 19.99 -11.31
CA ALA A 135 -8.69 18.72 -12.00
C ALA A 135 -7.21 18.30 -12.05
N SER A 136 -6.30 19.25 -12.27
CA SER A 136 -4.85 18.98 -12.26
C SER A 136 -4.36 18.53 -10.87
N LYS A 137 -4.76 19.23 -9.80
CA LYS A 137 -4.41 18.83 -8.43
C LYS A 137 -5.08 17.53 -8.03
N PHE A 138 -6.31 17.30 -8.47
CA PHE A 138 -7.05 16.09 -8.17
C PHE A 138 -6.42 14.87 -8.83
N ASN A 139 -5.99 14.99 -10.09
CA ASN A 139 -5.27 13.93 -10.77
C ASN A 139 -3.92 13.61 -10.09
N SER A 140 -3.20 14.62 -9.57
CA SER A 140 -1.99 14.38 -8.78
C SER A 140 -2.30 13.61 -7.49
N PHE A 141 -3.35 14.01 -6.77
CA PHE A 141 -3.79 13.31 -5.57
C PHE A 141 -4.19 11.86 -5.84
N LEU A 142 -4.95 11.59 -6.91
CA LEU A 142 -5.33 10.22 -7.26
C LEU A 142 -4.13 9.35 -7.66
N ASP A 143 -3.10 9.93 -8.27
CA ASP A 143 -1.86 9.22 -8.61
C ASP A 143 -1.11 8.80 -7.34
N ASP A 144 -0.89 9.73 -6.39
CA ASP A 144 -0.21 9.45 -5.12
C ASP A 144 -1.04 8.47 -4.26
N TYR A 145 -2.36 8.65 -4.19
CA TYR A 145 -3.24 7.74 -3.47
C TYR A 145 -3.23 6.35 -4.11
N GLY A 146 -3.27 6.26 -5.44
CA GLY A 146 -3.13 5.01 -6.17
C GLY A 146 -1.79 4.31 -5.90
N GLY A 147 -0.70 5.07 -5.75
CA GLY A 147 0.60 4.56 -5.30
C GLY A 147 0.50 3.88 -3.93
N MET A 148 -0.02 4.59 -2.93
CA MET A 148 -0.20 4.05 -1.57
C MET A 148 -1.09 2.80 -1.57
N LEU A 149 -2.22 2.81 -2.29
CA LEU A 149 -3.11 1.65 -2.39
C LEU A 149 -2.46 0.44 -3.09
N THR A 150 -1.58 0.69 -4.06
CA THR A 150 -0.81 -0.35 -4.74
C THR A 150 0.23 -0.96 -3.80
N GLU A 151 0.90 -0.13 -2.99
CA GLU A 151 1.83 -0.64 -2.00
C GLU A 151 1.15 -1.43 -0.88
N LEU A 152 0.00 -0.95 -0.39
CA LEU A 152 -0.83 -1.74 0.54
C LEU A 152 -1.14 -3.12 -0.02
N ARG A 153 -1.47 -3.20 -1.31
CA ARG A 153 -1.73 -4.48 -1.98
C ARG A 153 -0.49 -5.36 -2.01
N ARG A 154 0.70 -4.81 -2.34
CA ARG A 154 1.97 -5.55 -2.32
C ARG A 154 2.26 -6.11 -0.93
N ILE A 155 2.07 -5.32 0.12
CA ILE A 155 2.31 -5.74 1.51
C ILE A 155 1.39 -6.90 1.89
N ILE A 156 0.10 -6.83 1.54
CA ILE A 156 -0.85 -7.92 1.77
C ILE A 156 -0.41 -9.18 1.02
N ASP A 157 -0.11 -9.06 -0.28
CA ASP A 157 0.25 -10.20 -1.13
C ASP A 157 1.57 -10.86 -0.70
N ARG A 158 2.47 -10.11 -0.05
CA ARG A 158 3.78 -10.59 0.42
C ARG A 158 3.91 -10.68 1.94
N LYS A 159 2.80 -10.67 2.69
CA LYS A 159 2.83 -10.56 4.16
C LYS A 159 3.73 -11.60 4.84
N SER A 160 3.78 -12.82 4.31
CA SER A 160 4.54 -13.94 4.89
C SER A 160 6.04 -13.84 4.67
N GLU A 161 6.47 -12.97 3.76
CA GLU A 161 7.88 -12.71 3.44
C GLU A 161 8.41 -11.47 4.17
N ILE A 162 7.56 -10.76 4.91
CA ILE A 162 7.93 -9.52 5.61
C ILE A 162 8.49 -9.89 6.99
N ASP A 163 9.79 -9.70 7.16
CA ASP A 163 10.55 -9.95 8.38
C ASP A 163 11.12 -8.67 9.02
N SER A 164 10.86 -7.51 8.42
CA SER A 164 11.42 -6.22 8.83
C SER A 164 10.48 -5.06 8.54
N LEU A 165 10.53 -4.04 9.41
CA LEU A 165 9.79 -2.78 9.23
C LEU A 165 10.19 -2.03 7.96
N THR A 166 11.41 -2.21 7.46
CA THR A 166 11.88 -1.57 6.22
C THR A 166 11.05 -1.97 5.00
N ALA A 167 10.32 -3.09 5.05
CA ALA A 167 9.39 -3.48 4.00
C ALA A 167 8.22 -2.50 3.83
N LEU A 168 7.99 -1.62 4.81
CA LEU A 168 6.92 -0.61 4.84
C LEU A 168 7.41 0.80 4.48
N ASP A 169 8.71 1.00 4.22
CA ASP A 169 9.28 2.33 3.96
C ASP A 169 8.62 3.00 2.74
N GLN A 170 8.37 2.24 1.67
CA GLN A 170 7.69 2.77 0.49
C GLN A 170 6.23 3.15 0.79
N LEU A 171 5.53 2.36 1.60
CA LEU A 171 4.15 2.68 2.00
C LEU A 171 4.09 3.99 2.79
N LEU A 172 5.07 4.23 3.67
CA LEU A 172 5.18 5.48 4.42
C LEU A 172 5.54 6.67 3.51
N ALA A 173 6.41 6.46 2.52
CA ALA A 173 6.73 7.50 1.53
C ALA A 173 5.51 7.85 0.67
N ASP A 174 4.74 6.86 0.22
CA ASP A 174 3.52 7.07 -0.57
C ASP A 174 2.42 7.76 0.24
N LYS A 175 2.33 7.46 1.54
CA LYS A 175 1.47 8.20 2.48
C LYS A 175 1.83 9.68 2.52
N ASP A 176 3.10 10.01 2.71
CA ASP A 176 3.54 11.41 2.82
C ASP A 176 3.31 12.18 1.51
N ALA A 177 3.49 11.50 0.37
CA ALA A 177 3.16 12.05 -0.95
C ALA A 177 1.65 12.32 -1.09
N MET A 178 0.81 11.35 -0.74
CA MET A 178 -0.65 11.46 -0.76
C MET A 178 -1.15 12.58 0.17
N GLU A 179 -0.61 12.69 1.38
CA GLU A 179 -0.99 13.71 2.35
C GLU A 179 -0.68 15.11 1.79
N LYS A 180 0.51 15.29 1.21
CA LYS A 180 0.91 16.53 0.57
C LYS A 180 0.02 16.89 -0.63
N SER A 181 -0.29 15.94 -1.51
CA SER A 181 -1.14 16.23 -2.67
C SER A 181 -2.61 16.46 -2.28
N TYR A 182 -3.07 15.86 -1.19
CA TYR A 182 -4.37 16.17 -0.60
C TYR A 182 -4.43 17.61 -0.07
N ASP A 183 -3.40 18.06 0.67
CA ASP A 183 -3.32 19.45 1.14
C ASP A 183 -3.32 20.44 -0.03
N ASP A 184 -2.51 20.17 -1.07
CA ASP A 184 -2.47 20.95 -2.30
C ASP A 184 -3.83 21.02 -3.01
N LEU A 185 -4.57 19.90 -3.02
CA LEU A 185 -5.92 19.81 -3.57
C LEU A 185 -6.92 20.66 -2.77
N LEU A 186 -6.85 20.61 -1.43
CA LEU A 186 -7.73 21.38 -0.55
C LEU A 186 -7.57 22.89 -0.77
N LEU A 187 -6.36 23.38 -1.08
CA LEU A 187 -6.11 24.81 -1.35
C LEU A 187 -6.85 25.35 -2.58
N VAL A 188 -7.16 24.48 -3.55
CA VAL A 188 -7.81 24.86 -4.82
C VAL A 188 -9.27 24.37 -4.90
N SER A 189 -9.80 23.81 -3.82
CA SER A 189 -11.03 23.00 -3.79
C SER A 189 -12.37 23.76 -3.84
N ARG A 190 -12.36 25.10 -3.99
CA ARG A 190 -13.55 25.95 -3.77
C ARG A 190 -14.75 25.50 -4.61
N GLY A 191 -15.73 24.89 -3.93
CA GLY A 191 -16.99 24.44 -4.52
C GLY A 191 -16.99 23.03 -5.13
N PHE A 192 -15.84 22.34 -5.20
CA PHE A 192 -15.73 20.98 -5.74
C PHE A 192 -15.72 19.91 -4.65
N ILE A 193 -15.08 20.19 -3.52
CA ILE A 193 -15.04 19.27 -2.37
C ILE A 193 -16.24 19.53 -1.46
N GLN A 194 -17.11 18.54 -1.32
CA GLN A 194 -18.27 18.58 -0.40
C GLN A 194 -18.04 17.76 0.87
N ALA A 195 -17.22 16.71 0.78
CA ALA A 195 -16.83 15.84 1.88
C ALA A 195 -15.30 15.70 1.93
N ASN A 196 -14.73 15.73 3.13
CA ASN A 196 -13.29 15.51 3.34
C ASN A 196 -12.98 14.01 3.47
N LEU A 197 -11.74 13.64 3.18
CA LEU A 197 -11.26 12.28 3.45
C LEU A 197 -11.26 12.00 4.97
N PRO A 198 -11.53 10.76 5.39
CA PRO A 198 -11.41 10.39 6.79
C PRO A 198 -9.94 10.48 7.22
N ARG A 199 -9.65 11.17 8.33
CA ARG A 199 -8.27 11.30 8.84
C ARG A 199 -7.57 9.95 9.02
N ALA A 200 -8.34 8.92 9.37
CA ALA A 200 -7.86 7.55 9.56
C ALA A 200 -7.12 6.96 8.35
N ILE A 201 -7.31 7.46 7.11
CA ILE A 201 -6.56 6.97 5.95
C ILE A 201 -5.07 7.32 6.05
N PHE A 202 -4.74 8.49 6.62
CA PHE A 202 -3.36 8.95 6.80
C PHE A 202 -2.66 8.24 7.98
N ASP A 203 -3.44 7.66 8.90
CA ASP A 203 -2.93 6.89 10.03
C ASP A 203 -2.74 5.40 9.70
N LEU A 204 -3.35 4.92 8.62
CA LEU A 204 -3.37 3.50 8.25
C LEU A 204 -1.96 2.93 8.04
N PRO A 205 -1.06 3.56 7.26
CA PRO A 205 0.33 3.11 7.14
C PRO A 205 1.09 2.99 8.47
N GLY A 206 0.92 3.97 9.36
CA GLY A 206 1.51 3.93 10.70
C GLY A 206 0.96 2.77 11.53
N SER A 207 -0.35 2.56 11.47
CA SER A 207 -1.00 1.45 12.18
C SER A 207 -0.53 0.09 11.68
N ILE A 208 -0.29 -0.08 10.36
CA ILE A 208 0.30 -1.32 9.81
C ILE A 208 1.71 -1.53 10.36
N SER A 209 2.51 -0.47 10.46
CA SER A 209 3.85 -0.52 11.06
C SER A 209 3.81 -0.96 12.52
N ASP A 210 2.87 -0.43 13.30
CA ASP A 210 2.69 -0.83 14.70
C ASP A 210 2.26 -2.31 14.83
N LEU A 211 1.36 -2.79 13.96
CA LEU A 211 0.95 -4.19 13.92
C LEU A 211 2.11 -5.13 13.57
N LEU A 212 2.93 -4.76 12.58
CA LEU A 212 4.11 -5.54 12.19
C LEU A 212 5.14 -5.55 13.31
N LYS A 213 5.43 -4.39 13.91
CA LYS A 213 6.36 -4.28 15.03
C LYS A 213 5.97 -5.20 16.18
N LYS A 214 4.68 -5.19 16.54
CA LYS A 214 4.14 -6.06 17.59
C LYS A 214 4.36 -7.54 17.26
N GLN A 215 4.12 -7.94 16.01
CA GLN A 215 4.36 -9.32 15.58
C GLN A 215 5.85 -9.70 15.67
N LEU A 216 6.76 -8.83 15.21
CA LEU A 216 8.20 -9.06 15.27
C LEU A 216 8.71 -9.13 16.71
N ASP A 217 8.23 -8.26 17.60
CA ASP A 217 8.57 -8.29 19.03
C ASP A 217 8.06 -9.58 19.71
N GLU A 218 6.84 -10.03 19.36
CA GLU A 218 6.28 -11.30 19.85
C GLU A 218 7.09 -12.51 19.37
N GLN A 219 7.49 -12.54 18.10
CA GLN A 219 8.35 -13.58 17.53
C GLN A 219 9.73 -13.60 18.19
N GLY A 220 10.39 -12.44 18.32
CA GLY A 220 11.68 -12.33 18.98
C GLY A 220 11.65 -12.83 20.43
N THR A 221 10.57 -12.51 21.17
CA THR A 221 10.37 -13.00 22.54
C THR A 221 10.20 -14.52 22.58
N GLN A 222 9.46 -15.11 21.64
CA GLN A 222 9.29 -16.57 21.56
C GLN A 222 10.60 -17.29 21.23
N ASP A 223 11.41 -16.73 20.34
CA ASP A 223 12.72 -17.28 19.98
C ASP A 223 13.69 -17.25 21.18
N GLU A 224 13.70 -16.15 21.93
CA GLU A 224 14.50 -16.03 23.16
C GLU A 224 14.05 -17.04 24.22
N GLN A 225 12.73 -17.20 24.43
CA GLN A 225 12.19 -18.18 25.37
C GLN A 225 12.55 -19.62 24.95
N THR A 226 12.46 -19.93 23.66
CA THR A 226 12.81 -21.25 23.12
C THR A 226 14.31 -21.53 23.31
N LYS A 227 15.16 -20.55 23.03
CA LYS A 227 16.61 -20.66 23.25
C LYS A 227 16.96 -20.84 24.74
N ALA A 228 16.31 -20.09 25.63
CA ALA A 228 16.51 -20.21 27.07
C ALA A 228 16.04 -21.58 27.60
N ALA A 229 14.87 -22.07 27.14
CA ALA A 229 14.36 -23.39 27.46
C ALA A 229 15.33 -24.49 27.01
N ARG A 230 15.85 -24.38 25.79
CA ARG A 230 16.87 -25.29 25.24
C ARG A 230 18.11 -25.33 26.12
N GLN A 231 18.69 -24.17 26.44
CA GLN A 231 19.89 -24.09 27.27
C GLN A 231 19.66 -24.63 28.68
N ALA A 232 18.49 -24.39 29.27
CA ALA A 232 18.15 -24.92 30.59
C ALA A 232 18.01 -26.46 30.59
N ALA A 233 17.34 -27.02 29.58
CA ALA A 233 17.21 -28.47 29.43
C ALA A 233 18.57 -29.15 29.16
N GLU A 234 19.38 -28.59 28.26
CA GLU A 234 20.74 -29.05 27.98
C GLU A 234 21.60 -29.00 29.26
N GLY A 235 21.48 -27.93 30.04
CA GLY A 235 22.20 -27.76 31.30
C GLY A 235 21.91 -28.86 32.32
N VAL A 236 20.64 -29.29 32.45
CA VAL A 236 20.26 -30.39 33.35
C VAL A 236 20.88 -31.72 32.91
N VAL A 237 20.86 -32.01 31.61
CA VAL A 237 21.48 -33.24 31.08
C VAL A 237 22.99 -33.23 31.26
N THR A 238 23.66 -32.09 31.03
CA THR A 238 25.10 -31.96 31.28
C THR A 238 25.43 -32.14 32.77
N GLN A 239 24.64 -31.55 33.68
CA GLN A 239 24.84 -31.75 35.13
C GLN A 239 24.63 -33.20 35.55
N PHE A 240 23.66 -33.88 34.94
CA PHE A 240 23.41 -35.30 35.20
C PHE A 240 24.55 -36.19 34.70
N ALA A 241 25.07 -35.93 33.51
CA ALA A 241 26.22 -36.64 32.97
C ALA A 241 27.50 -36.39 33.79
N GLN A 242 27.70 -35.16 34.28
CA GLN A 242 28.81 -34.84 35.19
C GLN A 242 28.68 -35.59 36.52
N ALA A 243 27.49 -35.58 37.12
CA ALA A 243 27.23 -36.34 38.34
C ALA A 243 27.42 -37.86 38.15
N TRP A 244 27.09 -38.37 36.96
CA TRP A 244 27.38 -39.75 36.59
C TRP A 244 28.90 -40.00 36.51
N GLN A 245 29.63 -39.14 35.81
CA GLN A 245 31.10 -39.23 35.71
C GLN A 245 31.77 -39.19 37.09
N ASP A 246 31.27 -38.35 37.99
CA ASP A 246 31.78 -38.21 39.37
C ASP A 246 31.29 -39.31 40.33
N ARG A 247 30.43 -40.23 39.83
CA ARG A 247 29.77 -41.29 40.61
C ARG A 247 28.95 -40.74 41.78
N ASP A 248 28.40 -39.53 41.65
CA ASP A 248 27.54 -38.88 42.64
C ASP A 248 26.07 -39.19 42.35
N GLY A 249 25.63 -40.36 42.81
CA GLY A 249 24.22 -40.78 42.70
C GLY A 249 23.25 -39.82 43.40
N GLY A 250 23.69 -39.08 44.42
CA GLY A 250 22.88 -38.08 45.11
C GLY A 250 22.60 -36.86 44.23
N ALA A 251 23.62 -36.35 43.55
CA ALA A 251 23.49 -35.27 42.57
C ALA A 251 22.65 -35.70 41.36
N MET A 252 22.86 -36.91 40.84
CA MET A 252 22.01 -37.47 39.77
C MET A 252 20.54 -37.51 40.19
N THR A 253 20.25 -38.06 41.38
CA THR A 253 18.88 -38.19 41.89
C THR A 253 18.18 -36.83 41.97
N LYS A 254 18.89 -35.74 42.32
CA LYS A 254 18.28 -34.39 42.42
C LYS A 254 17.75 -33.88 41.08
N LEU A 255 18.34 -34.29 39.98
CA LEU A 255 18.01 -33.85 38.62
C LEU A 255 16.88 -34.68 37.97
N LEU A 256 16.36 -35.69 38.66
CA LEU A 256 15.32 -36.58 38.17
C LEU A 256 13.90 -36.14 38.56
N THR A 257 12.91 -36.45 37.72
CA THR A 257 11.49 -36.34 38.07
C THR A 257 11.12 -37.30 39.20
N ALA A 258 9.97 -37.08 39.84
CA ALA A 258 9.49 -37.99 40.89
C ALA A 258 9.24 -39.42 40.39
N GLY A 259 8.90 -39.59 39.10
CA GLY A 259 8.77 -40.89 38.45
C GLY A 259 10.13 -41.55 38.27
N ALA A 260 11.03 -40.86 37.57
CA ALA A 260 12.43 -41.29 37.35
C ALA A 260 13.17 -41.70 38.62
N LYS A 261 12.99 -40.95 39.72
CA LYS A 261 13.60 -41.27 41.03
C LYS A 261 13.23 -42.65 41.57
N ARG A 262 12.04 -43.16 41.26
CA ARG A 262 11.58 -44.48 41.74
C ARG A 262 12.25 -45.62 40.98
N GLU A 263 12.64 -45.37 39.74
CA GLU A 263 13.27 -46.35 38.85
C GLU A 263 14.81 -46.28 38.93
N PHE A 264 15.34 -45.19 39.48
CA PHE A 264 16.78 -44.99 39.65
C PHE A 264 17.37 -45.91 40.73
N ASN A 265 18.20 -46.86 40.31
CA ASN A 265 18.95 -47.72 41.21
C ASN A 265 20.41 -47.26 41.32
N GLN A 266 20.73 -46.61 42.45
CA GLN A 266 22.07 -46.08 42.73
C GLN A 266 23.17 -47.17 42.72
N GLY A 267 22.83 -48.42 43.05
CA GLY A 267 23.80 -49.52 43.10
C GLY A 267 24.32 -50.00 41.74
N ILE A 268 23.71 -49.58 40.62
CA ILE A 268 24.14 -49.96 39.26
C ILE A 268 25.27 -49.05 38.75
N LEU A 269 25.44 -47.87 39.34
CA LEU A 269 26.48 -46.90 38.96
C LEU A 269 27.90 -47.37 39.29
N GLU A 270 28.06 -48.26 40.27
CA GLU A 270 29.37 -48.74 40.74
C GLU A 270 30.05 -49.71 39.75
N ASP A 271 29.29 -50.29 38.81
CA ASP A 271 29.79 -51.28 37.83
C ASP A 271 30.04 -50.71 36.41
N SER A 272 29.78 -49.41 36.18
CA SER A 272 29.93 -48.81 34.86
C SER A 272 31.32 -48.20 34.62
N SER A 273 31.87 -48.52 33.45
CA SER A 273 33.12 -48.02 32.85
C SER A 273 33.34 -46.51 33.07
N ASP A 274 34.60 -46.07 33.23
CA ASP A 274 34.90 -44.66 33.50
C ASP A 274 34.46 -43.77 32.33
N ILE A 275 33.48 -42.88 32.57
CA ILE A 275 33.02 -41.91 31.58
C ILE A 275 34.15 -40.92 31.33
N THR A 276 34.61 -40.84 30.09
CA THR A 276 35.70 -39.96 29.69
C THR A 276 35.21 -38.68 29.01
N SER A 277 34.06 -38.72 28.33
CA SER A 277 33.46 -37.52 27.75
C SER A 277 31.95 -37.65 27.54
N PHE A 278 31.28 -36.50 27.55
CA PHE A 278 29.85 -36.36 27.24
C PHE A 278 29.65 -35.20 26.27
N ARG A 279 28.81 -35.39 25.25
CA ARG A 279 28.47 -34.35 24.29
C ARG A 279 27.00 -34.44 23.88
N ILE A 280 26.31 -33.30 23.90
CA ILE A 280 24.98 -33.16 23.31
C ILE A 280 25.10 -33.04 21.78
N ILE A 281 24.30 -33.81 21.05
CA ILE A 281 24.29 -33.84 19.58
C ILE A 281 23.11 -33.02 19.05
N THR A 282 21.90 -33.30 19.54
CA THR A 282 20.68 -32.58 19.15
C THR A 282 19.75 -32.40 20.34
N THR A 283 19.03 -31.30 20.33
CA THR A 283 17.98 -30.99 21.30
C THR A 283 16.76 -30.55 20.52
N ASP A 284 15.66 -31.25 20.75
CA ASP A 284 14.34 -30.93 20.22
C ASP A 284 13.42 -30.48 21.36
N LEU A 285 12.53 -29.54 21.08
CA LEU A 285 11.56 -28.99 22.03
C LEU A 285 10.16 -29.19 21.46
N PRO A 286 9.59 -30.40 21.57
CA PRO A 286 8.27 -30.71 21.01
C PRO A 286 7.16 -29.85 21.65
N ASP A 287 7.35 -29.38 22.88
CA ASP A 287 6.48 -28.42 23.54
C ASP A 287 7.24 -27.58 24.59
N PRO A 288 6.67 -26.48 25.13
CA PRO A 288 7.36 -25.57 26.06
C PRO A 288 7.78 -26.20 27.41
N ALA A 289 7.28 -27.39 27.73
CA ALA A 289 7.53 -28.11 28.98
C ALA A 289 8.25 -29.44 28.77
N LYS A 290 8.65 -29.79 27.54
CA LYS A 290 9.34 -31.03 27.21
C LYS A 290 10.49 -30.79 26.24
N ALA A 291 11.65 -31.35 26.55
CA ALA A 291 12.79 -31.40 25.67
C ALA A 291 13.24 -32.85 25.46
N GLU A 292 13.63 -33.17 24.23
CA GLU A 292 14.22 -34.46 23.85
C GLU A 292 15.67 -34.20 23.43
N ILE A 293 16.62 -34.81 24.13
CA ILE A 293 18.05 -34.55 23.98
C ILE A 293 18.75 -35.83 23.60
N ASP A 294 19.34 -35.85 22.40
CA ASP A 294 20.25 -36.91 21.98
C ASP A 294 21.70 -36.49 22.23
N SER A 295 22.47 -37.42 22.79
CA SER A 295 23.82 -37.20 23.23
C SER A 295 24.71 -38.41 22.96
N GLN A 296 26.01 -38.20 23.08
CA GLN A 296 27.03 -39.24 23.03
C GLN A 296 27.81 -39.25 24.33
N LEU A 297 27.99 -40.45 24.87
CA LEU A 297 28.76 -40.72 26.08
C LEU A 297 29.88 -41.66 25.70
N THR A 298 31.12 -41.25 25.97
CA THR A 298 32.30 -42.07 25.75
C THR A 298 32.81 -42.59 27.09
N LYS A 299 33.12 -43.88 27.14
CA LYS A 299 33.60 -44.56 28.33
C LYS A 299 34.79 -45.45 28.04
N GLU A 300 35.66 -45.62 29.01
CA GLU A 300 36.79 -46.55 28.95
C GLU A 300 36.45 -47.82 29.75
N THR A 301 36.41 -48.97 29.05
CA THR A 301 36.13 -50.26 29.68
C THR A 301 37.34 -50.76 30.48
N PRO A 302 37.15 -51.68 31.45
CA PRO A 302 38.25 -52.15 32.31
C PRO A 302 39.44 -52.80 31.57
N ASP A 303 39.25 -53.18 30.31
CA ASP A 303 40.27 -53.69 29.38
C ASP A 303 41.02 -52.57 28.61
N GLY A 304 40.76 -51.29 28.91
CA GLY A 304 41.39 -50.12 28.30
C GLY A 304 40.81 -49.71 26.93
N VAL A 305 39.65 -50.27 26.54
CA VAL A 305 39.01 -49.96 25.27
C VAL A 305 38.05 -48.79 25.42
N THR A 306 38.18 -47.78 24.56
CA THR A 306 37.21 -46.68 24.50
C THR A 306 35.98 -47.07 23.69
N LYS A 307 34.79 -46.95 24.28
CA LYS A 307 33.49 -47.15 23.61
C LYS A 307 32.66 -45.87 23.67
N THR A 308 32.00 -45.54 22.57
CA THR A 308 31.04 -44.42 22.50
C THR A 308 29.63 -44.97 22.33
N GLU A 309 28.73 -44.55 23.20
CA GLU A 309 27.32 -44.93 23.21
C GLU A 309 26.46 -43.70 22.95
N SER A 310 25.35 -43.91 22.23
CA SER A 310 24.35 -42.85 22.02
C SER A 310 23.30 -42.94 23.11
N TRP A 311 22.94 -41.80 23.69
CA TRP A 311 21.98 -41.71 24.78
C TRP A 311 20.88 -40.72 24.45
N HIS A 312 19.65 -41.12 24.71
CA HIS A 312 18.47 -40.30 24.55
C HIS A 312 17.91 -39.93 25.92
N PHE A 313 17.67 -38.64 26.13
CA PHE A 313 17.12 -38.07 27.35
C PHE A 313 15.78 -37.39 27.06
N VAL A 314 14.78 -37.65 27.90
CA VAL A 314 13.55 -36.85 27.94
C VAL A 314 13.59 -36.01 29.20
N VAL A 315 13.49 -34.69 29.03
CA VAL A 315 13.52 -33.70 30.11
C VAL A 315 12.18 -33.00 30.17
N LEU A 316 11.59 -32.89 31.36
CA LEU A 316 10.30 -32.27 31.60
C LEU A 316 10.46 -31.05 32.52
N LYS A 317 9.68 -30.02 32.26
CA LYS A 317 9.56 -28.85 33.13
C LYS A 317 8.46 -29.08 34.16
N ASP A 318 8.79 -28.98 35.43
CA ASP A 318 7.83 -29.10 36.52
C ASP A 318 6.97 -27.83 36.67
N GLY A 319 5.93 -27.91 37.51
CA GLY A 319 5.04 -26.77 37.80
C GLY A 319 5.71 -25.61 38.54
N ALA A 320 6.92 -25.80 39.08
CA ALA A 320 7.74 -24.74 39.68
C ALA A 320 8.72 -24.12 38.66
N GLY A 321 8.75 -24.63 37.42
CA GLY A 321 9.58 -24.15 36.33
C GLY A 321 10.97 -24.79 36.24
N ASN A 322 11.26 -25.82 37.03
CA ASN A 322 12.54 -26.53 36.99
C ASN A 322 12.51 -27.62 35.91
N TRP A 323 13.61 -27.75 35.17
CA TRP A 323 13.80 -28.86 34.24
C TRP A 323 14.37 -30.08 34.96
N LEU A 324 13.80 -31.25 34.71
CA LEU A 324 14.17 -32.51 35.34
C LEU A 324 14.15 -33.65 34.32
N ILE A 325 15.06 -34.59 34.42
CA ILE A 325 15.12 -35.77 33.56
C ILE A 325 14.05 -36.77 33.98
N ASP A 326 13.21 -37.14 33.02
CA ASP A 326 12.16 -38.13 33.19
C ASP A 326 12.60 -39.52 32.73
N THR A 327 13.30 -39.61 31.60
CA THR A 327 13.89 -40.86 31.12
C THR A 327 15.27 -40.62 30.50
N TRP A 328 16.13 -41.64 30.59
CA TRP A 328 17.44 -41.67 29.93
C TRP A 328 17.73 -43.11 29.50
N GLN A 329 17.99 -43.33 28.21
CA GLN A 329 18.18 -44.68 27.65
C GLN A 329 19.31 -44.68 26.62
N ALA A 330 20.12 -45.75 26.62
CA ALA A 330 21.07 -46.01 25.55
C ALA A 330 20.31 -46.45 24.27
N LYS A 331 20.72 -45.92 23.13
CA LYS A 331 20.18 -46.26 21.79
C LYS A 331 20.94 -47.41 21.14
#